data_AF-I3D2A9-F1
#
_entry.id   AF-I3D2A9-F1
#
_cell.length_a   1.000
_cell.length_b   1.000
_cell.length_c   1.000
_cell.angle_alpha   90.00
_cell.angle_beta   90.00
_cell.angle_gamma   90.00
#
_symmetry.space_group_name_H-M   'P 1'
#
loop_
_entity.id
_entity.type
_entity.pdbx_description
1 polymer ?
#
loop_
_entity_poly.entity_id
_entity_poly.type
_entity_poly.pdbx_seq_one_letter_code
_entity_poly.pdbx_strand_id
1 'polypeptide(L)'
;MDDDQQNTEIEKIANLMVHDNISFDEQDTTKLEKYKNLIKEDCSLDDDDAMKLVFETLLYRKLKSADSGDLLEKGTDFGAGFS
;
A
#
# COMPACT_ATOMS: atom_id res chain seq x y z
N MET A 1 0.94 -14.63 12.56
CA MET A 1 -0.26 -13.96 12.03
C MET A 1 -0.88 -14.90 11.03
N ASP A 2 -2.21 -15.01 10.99
CA ASP A 2 -2.88 -15.70 9.88
C ASP A 2 -3.21 -14.70 8.76
N ASP A 3 -3.52 -15.22 7.57
CA ASP A 3 -3.79 -14.42 6.38
C ASP A 3 -5.02 -13.51 6.53
N ASP A 4 -6.07 -13.93 7.24
CA ASP A 4 -7.29 -13.14 7.47
C ASP A 4 -7.01 -11.95 8.41
N GLN A 5 -6.21 -12.20 9.46
CA GLN A 5 -5.75 -11.14 10.35
C GLN A 5 -4.91 -10.12 9.56
N GLN A 6 -4.04 -10.61 8.66
CA GLN A 6 -3.16 -9.77 7.85
C GLN A 6 -3.96 -8.89 6.89
N ASN A 7 -4.92 -9.48 6.20
CA ASN A 7 -5.84 -8.78 5.31
C ASN A 7 -6.64 -7.69 6.06
N THR A 8 -7.14 -8.00 7.25
CA THR A 8 -7.89 -7.05 8.07
C THR A 8 -7.04 -5.84 8.47
N GLU A 9 -5.78 -6.07 8.86
CA GLU A 9 -4.88 -4.98 9.25
C GLU A 9 -4.47 -4.13 8.05
N ILE A 10 -4.20 -4.75 6.90
CA ILE A 10 -3.92 -4.03 5.65
C ILE A 10 -5.09 -3.10 5.28
N GLU A 11 -6.34 -3.56 5.35
CA GLU A 11 -7.50 -2.72 5.05
C GLU A 11 -7.65 -1.55 6.03
N LYS A 12 -7.42 -1.79 7.32
CA LYS A 12 -7.49 -0.76 8.37
C LYS A 12 -6.43 0.32 8.14
N ILE A 13 -5.17 -0.07 7.91
CA ILE A 13 -4.09 0.88 7.65
C ILE A 13 -4.29 1.58 6.30
N ALA A 14 -4.80 0.88 5.28
CA ALA A 14 -5.10 1.49 3.99
C ALA A 14 -6.13 2.62 4.11
N ASN A 15 -7.21 2.38 4.85
CA ASN A 15 -8.23 3.40 5.12
C ASN A 15 -7.63 4.58 5.89
N LEU A 16 -6.80 4.32 6.91
CA LEU A 16 -6.14 5.37 7.67
C LEU A 16 -5.21 6.22 6.81
N MET A 17 -4.41 5.61 5.92
CA MET A 17 -3.55 6.31 4.97
C MET A 17 -4.35 7.18 3.98
N VAL A 18 -5.54 6.74 3.57
CA VAL A 18 -6.44 7.55 2.74
C VAL A 18 -6.95 8.75 3.52
N HIS A 19 -7.38 8.56 4.78
CA HIS A 19 -7.80 9.65 5.66
C HIS A 19 -6.69 10.67 5.95
N ASP A 20 -5.46 10.20 6.11
CA ASP A 20 -4.27 11.03 6.32
C ASP A 20 -3.71 11.62 5.00
N ASN A 21 -4.37 11.35 3.86
CA ASN A 21 -3.98 11.81 2.53
C ASN A 21 -2.53 11.40 2.12
N ILE A 22 -2.12 10.21 2.51
CA ILE A 22 -0.82 9.62 2.14
C ILE A 22 -0.89 9.07 0.72
N SER A 23 0.09 9.42 -0.10
CA SER A 23 0.23 8.86 -1.45
C SER A 23 0.47 7.34 -1.41
N PHE A 24 -0.06 6.60 -2.37
CA PHE A 24 0.28 5.18 -2.54
C PHE A 24 1.73 4.97 -3.01
N ASP A 25 2.38 6.00 -3.53
CA ASP A 25 3.81 6.02 -3.89
C ASP A 25 4.67 6.70 -2.81
N GLU A 26 4.18 6.84 -1.57
CA GLU A 26 4.96 7.42 -0.47
C GLU A 26 6.17 6.53 -0.11
N GLN A 27 7.35 7.15 -0.05
CA GLN A 27 8.62 6.49 0.27
C GLN A 27 9.31 7.09 1.50
N ASP A 28 8.79 8.20 2.03
CA ASP A 28 9.31 8.83 3.23
C ASP A 28 9.05 7.95 4.46
N THR A 29 10.09 7.26 4.91
CA THR A 29 10.04 6.36 6.06
C THR A 29 9.59 7.06 7.34
N THR A 30 9.86 8.36 7.49
CA THR A 30 9.44 9.14 8.67
C THR A 30 7.93 9.33 8.71
N LYS A 31 7.26 9.49 7.55
CA LYS A 31 5.80 9.53 7.49
C LYS A 31 5.18 8.15 7.69
N LEU A 32 5.86 7.11 7.21
CA LEU A 32 5.40 5.72 7.29
C LEU A 32 5.56 5.11 8.70
N GLU A 33 6.43 5.68 9.53
CA GLU A 33 6.73 5.21 10.89
C GLU A 33 5.48 5.14 11.79
N LYS A 34 4.54 6.07 11.61
CA LYS A 34 3.24 6.04 12.32
C LYS A 34 2.50 4.72 12.09
N TYR A 35 2.43 4.26 10.84
CA TYR A 35 1.71 3.03 10.47
C TYR A 35 2.49 1.79 10.90
N LYS A 36 3.82 1.82 10.81
CA LYS A 36 4.69 0.76 11.35
C LYS A 36 4.41 0.53 12.83
N ASN A 37 4.38 1.61 13.62
CA ASN A 37 4.15 1.53 15.06
C ASN A 37 2.75 0.97 15.39
N LEU A 38 1.72 1.35 14.64
CA LEU A 38 0.37 0.80 14.80
C LEU A 38 0.34 -0.70 14.53
N ILE A 39 0.88 -1.15 13.39
CA ILE A 39 0.95 -2.57 13.03
C ILE A 39 1.75 -3.36 14.07
N LYS A 40 2.86 -2.79 14.54
CA LYS A 40 3.70 -3.39 15.57
C LYS A 40 2.94 -3.60 16.88
N GLU A 41 2.16 -2.62 17.32
CA GLU A 41 1.31 -2.74 18.52
C GLU A 41 0.18 -3.74 18.32
N ASP A 42 -0.51 -3.68 17.18
CA ASP A 42 -1.70 -4.49 16.90
C ASP A 42 -1.36 -5.97 16.61
N CYS A 43 -0.21 -6.23 15.99
CA CYS A 43 0.19 -7.57 15.54
C CYS A 43 1.36 -8.17 16.35
N SER A 44 1.93 -7.41 17.30
CA SER A 44 3.10 -7.82 18.10
C SER A 44 4.29 -8.27 17.23
N LEU A 45 4.51 -7.58 16.11
CA LEU A 45 5.58 -7.86 15.15
C LEU A 45 6.86 -7.11 15.50
N ASP A 46 7.98 -7.50 14.89
CA ASP A 46 9.20 -6.70 14.94
C ASP A 46 9.11 -5.50 13.96
N ASP A 47 10.11 -4.63 14.01
CA ASP A 47 10.15 -3.42 13.16
C ASP A 47 10.19 -3.75 11.67
N ASP A 48 10.89 -4.83 11.29
CA ASP A 48 11.09 -5.21 9.90
C ASP A 48 9.80 -5.79 9.30
N ASP A 49 9.13 -6.69 10.02
CA ASP A 49 7.87 -7.29 9.62
C ASP A 49 6.71 -6.29 9.64
N ALA A 50 6.69 -5.38 10.63
CA ALA A 50 5.72 -4.28 10.62
C ALA A 50 5.93 -3.36 9.41
N MET A 51 7.17 -3.04 9.06
CA MET A 51 7.46 -2.19 7.90
C MET A 51 7.10 -2.89 6.57
N LYS A 52 7.30 -4.21 6.46
CA LYS A 52 6.83 -4.98 5.30
C LYS A 52 5.33 -4.85 5.10
N LEU A 53 4.53 -4.92 6.17
CA LEU A 53 3.08 -4.74 6.10
C LEU A 53 2.68 -3.33 5.68
N VAL A 54 3.42 -2.31 6.10
CA VAL A 54 3.21 -0.93 5.61
C VAL A 54 3.40 -0.86 4.10
N PHE A 55 4.48 -1.44 3.58
CA PHE A 55 4.74 -1.47 2.14
C PHE A 55 3.73 -2.31 1.36
N GLU A 56 3.33 -3.45 1.91
CA GLU A 56 2.27 -4.30 1.36
C GLU A 56 0.94 -3.53 1.30
N THR A 57 0.64 -2.72 2.31
CA THR A 57 -0.54 -1.85 2.33
C THR A 57 -0.50 -0.80 1.22
N LEU A 58 0.66 -0.17 0.99
CA LEU A 58 0.85 0.77 -0.13
C LEU A 58 0.66 0.08 -1.48
N LEU A 59 1.21 -1.12 -1.65
CA LEU A 59 1.04 -1.93 -2.85
C LEU A 59 -0.43 -2.33 -3.05
N TYR A 60 -1.12 -2.78 -2.01
CA TYR A 60 -2.56 -3.07 -2.02
C TYR A 60 -3.37 -1.88 -2.49
N ARG A 61 -3.09 -0.68 -1.94
CA ARG A 61 -3.76 0.57 -2.35
C ARG A 61 -3.52 0.87 -3.82
N LYS A 62 -2.28 0.70 -4.28
CA LYS A 62 -1.91 0.92 -5.68
C LYS A 62 -2.63 -0.04 -6.62
N LEU A 63 -2.65 -1.33 -6.32
CA LEU A 63 -3.36 -2.35 -7.11
C LEU A 63 -4.86 -2.11 -7.13
N LYS A 64 -5.47 -1.83 -5.96
CA LYS A 64 -6.89 -1.51 -5.85
C LYS A 64 -7.27 -0.23 -6.59
N SER A 65 -6.35 0.74 -6.69
CA SER A 65 -6.54 1.94 -7.52
C SER A 65 -6.35 1.66 -9.02
N ALA A 66 -5.48 0.72 -9.40
CA ALA A 66 -5.19 0.35 -10.78
C ALA A 66 -6.31 -0.47 -11.44
N ASP A 67 -7.05 -1.28 -10.66
CA ASP A 67 -8.25 -1.99 -11.14
C ASP A 67 -9.40 -1.07 -11.59
N SER A 68 -9.28 0.25 -11.37
CA SER A 68 -10.27 1.25 -11.81
C SER A 68 -10.11 1.75 -13.26
N GLY A 69 -9.22 1.14 -14.07
CA GLY A 69 -9.32 1.22 -15.55
C GLY A 69 -8.12 1.80 -16.31
N ASP A 70 -7.09 2.32 -15.64
CA ASP A 70 -6.04 3.09 -16.33
C ASP A 70 -4.87 2.23 -16.88
N LEU A 71 -4.67 1.00 -16.37
CA LEU A 71 -3.55 0.14 -16.81
C LEU A 71 -3.81 -0.64 -18.11
N LEU A 72 -5.07 -0.97 -18.42
CA LEU A 72 -5.45 -1.68 -19.64
C LEU A 72 -5.63 -0.72 -20.84
N GLU A 73 -6.06 0.52 -20.62
CA GLU A 73 -6.21 1.49 -21.71
C GLU A 73 -4.86 1.97 -22.27
N LYS A 74 -3.84 2.12 -21.42
CA LYS A 74 -2.50 2.56 -21.83
C LYS A 74 -1.67 1.52 -22.56
N GLY A 75 -2.18 0.29 -22.73
CA GLY A 75 -1.58 -0.72 -23.61
C GLY A 75 -1.55 -0.30 -25.09
N THR A 76 -2.38 0.67 -25.49
CA THR A 76 -2.41 1.20 -26.85
C THR A 76 -1.33 2.25 -27.15
N ASP A 77 -0.82 2.94 -26.12
CA ASP A 77 0.20 4.00 -26.27
C ASP A 77 1.62 3.46 -26.44
N PHE A 78 1.85 2.17 -26.19
CA PHE A 78 3.18 1.55 -26.36
C PHE A 78 3.56 1.36 -27.85
N GLY A 79 2.63 1.55 -28.79
CA GLY A 79 2.82 1.25 -30.22
C GLY A 79 3.03 2.45 -31.16
N ALA A 80 2.86 3.70 -30.73
CA ALA A 80 2.78 4.86 -31.63
C ALA A 80 4.05 5.72 -31.73
N GLY A 81 5.16 5.29 -31.12
CA GLY A 81 6.39 6.09 -30.97
C GLY A 81 7.54 5.80 -31.94
N PHE A 82 7.34 4.98 -32.97
CA PHE A 82 8.33 4.76 -34.03
C PHE A 82 7.90 5.49 -35.31
N SER A 83 8.27 6.76 -35.46
CA SER A 83 8.26 7.49 -36.75
C SER A 83 9.28 8.62 -36.73
#